data_AF-A0A3D0DNK5-F1
#
_entry.id   AF-A0A3D0DNK5-F1
#
_cell.length_a   1.000
_cell.length_b   1.000
_cell.length_c   1.000
_cell.angle_alpha   90.00
_cell.angle_beta   90.00
_cell.angle_gamma   90.00
#
_symmetry.space_group_name_H-M   'P 1'
#
loop_
_entity.id
_entity.type
_entity.pdbx_description
1 polymer ?
#
loop_
_entity_poly.entity_id
_entity_poly.type
_entity_poly.pdbx_seq_one_letter_code
_entity_poly.pdbx_strand_id
1 'polypeptide(L)'
;MSNLCKIANVLEGSGGSINSYVSKGVNAVMNTVDVTNGIYDNADSIIASGKDVIGAGMKWCLRLNLLPLYEGVMSETGADNRMFVRKSERGGFENIHKLFTKLSENGALPSFVQIDSGLFEELQGISFSFEEQTRMVNSCINAVKAVSPECKVIIGSKNSTDNEAAKKWYNRFQVSGGKKFDIISLAYELSSETFFDLSQNMSDLSRRFEADIIVDISGQADAAAADIGIEDLDSAISIVPMERGFGAVYSSALMDAVASV
;
A
#
# COMPACT_ATOMS: atom_id res chain seq x y z
N MET A 1 3.80 24.90 7.37
CA MET A 1 4.43 23.55 7.33
C MET A 1 3.28 22.56 7.24
N SER A 2 3.17 21.83 6.13
CA SER A 2 2.13 20.83 5.96
C SER A 2 2.41 19.65 6.92
N ASN A 3 1.38 19.11 7.58
CA ASN A 3 1.50 17.93 8.45
C ASN A 3 1.47 16.61 7.64
N LEU A 4 1.80 16.67 6.35
CA LEU A 4 1.71 15.53 5.45
C LEU A 4 2.73 14.47 5.82
N CYS A 5 2.28 13.21 5.83
CA CYS A 5 3.15 12.07 5.99
C CYS A 5 3.92 11.83 4.70
N LYS A 6 5.18 12.26 4.65
CA LYS A 6 6.08 11.97 3.52
C LYS A 6 6.63 10.55 3.67
N ILE A 7 6.35 9.69 2.67
CA ILE A 7 6.71 8.27 2.70
C ILE A 7 7.74 7.97 1.61
N ALA A 8 8.90 7.43 1.97
CA ALA A 8 9.89 6.95 1.00
C ALA A 8 9.61 5.49 0.63
N ASN A 9 9.35 5.19 -0.64
CA ASN A 9 9.34 3.84 -1.16
C ASN A 9 10.78 3.38 -1.42
N VAL A 10 11.23 2.40 -0.63
CA VAL A 10 12.60 1.88 -0.67
C VAL A 10 12.55 0.44 -1.17
N LEU A 11 13.07 0.23 -2.38
CA LEU A 11 13.30 -1.09 -2.93
C LEU A 11 14.47 -1.75 -2.18
N GLU A 12 14.36 -3.03 -1.84
CA GLU A 12 15.44 -3.78 -1.19
C GLU A 12 16.75 -3.64 -1.98
N GLY A 13 17.85 -3.36 -1.28
CA GLY A 13 19.18 -3.18 -1.89
C GLY A 13 19.47 -1.80 -2.48
N SER A 14 18.52 -0.85 -2.45
CA SER A 14 18.80 0.54 -2.84
C SER A 14 19.57 1.26 -1.72
N GLY A 15 20.86 1.52 -1.96
CA GLY A 15 21.87 1.97 -0.98
C GLY A 15 21.71 3.37 -0.38
N GLY A 16 20.48 3.86 -0.18
CA GLY A 16 20.23 5.07 0.61
C GLY A 16 20.30 4.76 2.10
N SER A 17 21.20 5.42 2.83
CA SER A 17 21.18 5.33 4.30
C SER A 17 19.87 5.90 4.82
N ILE A 18 19.20 5.17 5.70
CA ILE A 18 17.94 5.58 6.33
C ILE A 18 18.01 6.96 6.99
N ASN A 19 19.21 7.34 7.45
CA ASN A 19 19.51 8.65 8.02
C ASN A 19 19.37 9.79 7.02
N SER A 20 19.60 9.53 5.73
CA SER A 20 19.39 10.56 4.70
C SER A 20 17.92 10.94 4.57
N TYR A 21 16.99 9.98 4.71
CA TYR A 21 15.55 10.26 4.66
C TYR A 21 15.07 11.12 5.83
N VAL A 22 15.60 10.86 7.04
CA VAL A 22 15.30 11.69 8.21
C VAL A 22 15.68 13.15 7.96
N SER A 23 16.87 13.41 7.40
CA SER A 23 17.32 14.77 7.09
C SER A 23 16.47 15.50 6.04
N LYS A 24 15.71 14.75 5.24
CA LYS A 24 14.81 15.25 4.18
C LYS A 24 13.36 15.41 4.65
N GLY A 25 13.10 15.24 5.95
CA GLY A 25 11.76 15.38 6.53
C GLY A 25 10.82 14.22 6.22
N VAL A 26 11.35 13.05 5.83
CA VAL A 26 10.55 11.83 5.63
C VAL A 26 10.06 11.32 6.98
N ASN A 27 8.78 10.97 7.06
CA ASN A 27 8.15 10.50 8.31
C ASN A 27 7.93 8.99 8.32
N ALA A 28 7.91 8.38 7.15
CA ALA A 28 7.74 6.94 7.02
C ALA A 28 8.54 6.35 5.87
N VAL A 29 8.86 5.07 6.00
CA VAL A 29 9.44 4.27 4.91
C VAL A 29 8.45 3.17 4.54
N MET A 30 8.28 2.96 3.25
CA MET A 30 7.52 1.85 2.68
C MET A 30 8.47 0.86 2.03
N ASN A 31 8.35 -0.41 2.41
CA ASN A 31 9.02 -1.51 1.73
C ASN A 31 7.96 -2.45 1.13
N THR A 32 8.23 -2.94 -0.08
CA THR A 32 7.44 -3.99 -0.70
C THR A 32 8.04 -5.34 -0.37
N VAL A 33 7.19 -6.28 0.02
CA VAL A 33 7.58 -7.65 0.32
C VAL A 33 6.75 -8.61 -0.52
N ASP A 34 7.46 -9.48 -1.23
CA ASP A 34 6.89 -10.58 -2.01
C ASP A 34 6.43 -11.70 -1.08
N VAL A 35 5.12 -11.74 -0.83
CA VAL A 35 4.53 -12.80 -0.04
C VAL A 35 4.61 -14.10 -0.83
N THR A 36 5.29 -15.08 -0.25
CA THR A 36 5.40 -16.45 -0.76
C THR A 36 5.05 -17.44 0.35
N ASN A 37 4.80 -18.69 -0.02
CA ASN A 37 4.61 -19.72 0.99
C ASN A 37 5.92 -19.98 1.74
N GLY A 38 5.92 -19.84 3.06
CA GLY A 38 7.13 -19.94 3.88
C GLY A 38 7.91 -18.64 4.01
N ILE A 39 7.36 -17.48 3.63
CA ILE A 39 8.05 -16.19 3.74
C ILE A 39 8.65 -15.92 5.13
N TYR A 40 7.97 -16.37 6.18
CA TYR A 40 8.41 -16.23 7.56
C TYR A 40 9.74 -16.95 7.85
N ASP A 41 10.14 -17.94 7.06
CA ASP A 41 11.42 -18.63 7.22
C ASP A 41 12.61 -17.78 6.74
N ASN A 42 12.36 -16.77 5.89
CA ASN A 42 13.36 -15.85 5.36
C ASN A 42 13.08 -14.40 5.77
N ALA A 43 12.48 -14.19 6.94
CA ALA A 43 12.03 -12.87 7.40
C ALA A 43 13.16 -11.98 7.94
N ASP A 44 14.41 -12.45 8.02
CA ASP A 44 15.50 -11.73 8.69
C ASP A 44 15.81 -10.38 8.05
N SER A 45 15.81 -10.29 6.72
CA SER A 45 16.00 -9.01 6.01
C SER A 45 14.85 -8.03 6.24
N ILE A 46 13.62 -8.55 6.28
CA ILE A 46 12.40 -7.78 6.52
C ILE A 46 12.41 -7.24 7.97
N ILE A 47 12.79 -8.08 8.94
CA ILE A 47 12.94 -7.72 10.35
C ILE A 47 14.02 -6.64 10.49
N ALA A 48 15.20 -6.84 9.90
CA ALA A 48 16.29 -5.87 9.95
C ALA A 48 15.84 -4.50 9.41
N SER A 49 15.19 -4.49 8.25
CA SER A 49 14.65 -3.26 7.64
C SER A 49 13.65 -2.56 8.55
N GLY A 50 12.71 -3.30 9.15
CA GLY A 50 11.75 -2.74 10.08
C GLY A 50 12.40 -2.14 11.33
N LYS A 51 13.42 -2.81 11.89
CA LYS A 51 14.17 -2.30 13.06
C LYS A 51 14.97 -1.05 12.73
N ASP A 52 15.57 -0.98 11.55
CA ASP A 52 16.31 0.20 11.11
C ASP A 52 15.37 1.41 10.97
N VAL A 53 14.19 1.23 10.36
CA VAL A 53 13.18 2.30 10.19
C VAL A 53 12.68 2.80 11.53
N ILE A 54 12.27 1.87 12.41
CA ILE A 54 11.74 2.20 13.73
C ILE A 54 12.84 2.82 14.62
N GLY A 55 14.06 2.29 14.56
CA GLY A 55 15.22 2.81 15.30
C GLY A 55 15.61 4.23 14.89
N ALA A 56 15.34 4.61 13.63
CA ALA A 56 15.49 5.98 13.14
C ALA A 56 14.32 6.91 13.54
N GLY A 57 13.33 6.42 14.29
CA GLY A 57 12.17 7.20 14.74
C GLY A 57 11.11 7.42 13.66
N MET A 58 11.16 6.70 12.54
CA MET A 58 10.18 6.78 11.46
C MET A 58 9.11 5.71 11.59
N LYS A 59 7.95 5.97 10.98
CA LYS A 59 6.91 4.93 10.83
C LYS A 59 7.29 3.98 9.70
N TRP A 60 6.86 2.73 9.83
CA TRP A 60 7.12 1.72 8.80
C TRP A 60 5.82 1.26 8.14
N CYS A 61 5.83 1.20 6.81
CA CYS A 61 4.76 0.66 5.99
C CYS A 61 5.25 -0.58 5.25
N LEU A 62 4.50 -1.68 5.35
CA LEU A 62 4.78 -2.90 4.62
C LEU A 62 3.74 -3.08 3.50
N ARG A 63 4.17 -2.95 2.24
CA ARG A 63 3.34 -3.28 1.08
C ARG A 63 3.46 -4.77 0.79
N LEU A 64 2.33 -5.47 0.79
CA LEU A 64 2.28 -6.91 0.58
C LEU A 64 2.04 -7.19 -0.92
N ASN A 65 3.10 -7.58 -1.64
CA ASN A 65 2.94 -8.12 -2.98
C ASN A 65 2.48 -9.59 -2.87
N LEU A 66 1.20 -9.82 -3.14
CA LEU A 66 0.56 -11.14 -3.01
C LEU A 66 0.65 -11.99 -4.27
N LEU A 67 1.11 -11.41 -5.39
CA LEU A 67 1.16 -12.10 -6.68
C LEU A 67 1.98 -13.40 -6.61
N PRO A 68 3.20 -13.44 -6.03
CA PRO A 68 4.00 -14.67 -5.99
C PRO A 68 3.34 -15.81 -5.20
N LEU A 69 2.67 -15.50 -4.09
CA LEU A 69 1.89 -16.47 -3.33
C LEU A 69 0.76 -17.05 -4.19
N TYR A 70 0.02 -16.19 -4.88
CA TYR A 70 -1.15 -16.59 -5.66
C TYR A 70 -0.75 -17.35 -6.93
N GLU A 71 0.34 -16.98 -7.60
CA GLU A 71 0.93 -17.77 -8.69
C GLU A 71 1.37 -19.16 -8.21
N GLY A 72 1.97 -19.24 -7.01
CA GLY A 72 2.29 -20.50 -6.36
C GLY A 72 1.05 -21.36 -6.14
N VAL A 73 -0.02 -20.80 -5.58
CA VAL A 73 -1.31 -21.50 -5.42
C VAL A 73 -1.89 -21.94 -6.77
N MET A 74 -1.84 -21.06 -7.79
CA MET A 74 -2.34 -21.36 -9.13
C MET A 74 -1.61 -22.54 -9.76
N SER A 75 -0.29 -22.63 -9.56
CA SER A 75 0.51 -23.77 -10.03
C SER A 75 0.07 -25.11 -9.41
N GLU A 76 -0.45 -25.08 -8.18
CA GLU A 76 -0.94 -26.27 -7.48
C GLU A 76 -2.39 -26.63 -7.83
N THR A 77 -3.25 -25.64 -8.08
CA THR A 77 -4.69 -25.84 -8.27
C THR A 77 -5.12 -25.88 -9.74
N GLY A 78 -4.28 -25.35 -10.64
CA GLY A 78 -4.69 -25.10 -12.02
C GLY A 78 -5.94 -24.21 -12.08
N ALA A 79 -6.90 -24.59 -12.92
CA ALA A 79 -8.13 -23.83 -13.18
C ALA A 79 -9.28 -24.10 -12.17
N ASP A 80 -9.05 -24.82 -11.06
CA ASP A 80 -10.07 -24.99 -10.02
C ASP A 80 -10.18 -23.72 -9.16
N ASN A 81 -11.07 -22.79 -9.55
CA ASN A 81 -11.32 -21.54 -8.83
C ASN A 81 -11.64 -21.75 -7.35
N ARG A 82 -12.45 -22.78 -7.03
CA ARG A 82 -12.89 -23.01 -5.65
C ARG A 82 -11.72 -23.45 -4.79
N MET A 83 -10.86 -24.32 -5.32
CA MET A 83 -9.65 -24.75 -4.62
C MET A 83 -8.63 -23.62 -4.52
N PHE A 84 -8.44 -22.86 -5.59
CA PHE A 84 -7.58 -21.68 -5.62
C PHE A 84 -7.96 -20.72 -4.50
N VAL A 85 -9.22 -20.25 -4.47
CA VAL A 85 -9.68 -19.23 -3.50
C VAL A 85 -9.47 -19.73 -2.07
N ARG A 86 -9.80 -20.99 -1.77
CA ARG A 86 -9.59 -21.58 -0.45
C ARG A 86 -8.12 -21.63 -0.05
N LYS A 87 -7.23 -22.00 -0.97
CA LYS A 87 -5.79 -22.05 -0.71
C LYS A 87 -5.19 -20.65 -0.59
N SER A 88 -5.64 -19.68 -1.40
CA SER A 88 -5.20 -18.29 -1.34
C SER A 88 -5.64 -17.60 -0.05
N GLU A 89 -6.87 -17.85 0.43
CA GLU A 89 -7.32 -17.38 1.75
C GLU A 89 -6.44 -17.95 2.86
N ARG A 90 -6.26 -19.28 2.87
CA ARG A 90 -5.47 -19.97 3.90
C ARG A 90 -4.00 -19.54 3.87
N GLY A 91 -3.40 -19.55 2.69
CA GLY A 91 -2.01 -19.17 2.47
C GLY A 91 -1.76 -17.70 2.81
N GLY A 92 -2.68 -16.81 2.43
CA GLY A 92 -2.61 -15.40 2.79
C GLY A 92 -2.66 -15.21 4.30
N PHE A 93 -3.61 -15.86 4.98
CA PHE A 93 -3.70 -15.77 6.43
C PHE A 93 -2.46 -16.32 7.12
N GLU A 94 -2.08 -17.57 6.83
CA GLU A 94 -1.00 -18.27 7.53
C GLU A 94 0.35 -17.58 7.34
N ASN A 95 0.70 -17.19 6.11
CA ASN A 95 1.99 -16.58 5.81
C ASN A 95 2.11 -15.17 6.41
N ILE A 96 1.08 -14.34 6.27
CA ILE A 96 1.10 -12.99 6.83
C ILE A 96 1.05 -13.03 8.35
N HIS A 97 0.22 -13.88 8.95
CA HIS A 97 0.14 -14.00 10.40
C HIS A 97 1.48 -14.38 10.99
N LYS A 98 2.13 -15.43 10.45
CA LYS A 98 3.45 -15.88 10.92
C LYS A 98 4.53 -14.81 10.71
N LEU A 99 4.53 -14.12 9.57
CA LEU A 99 5.45 -13.00 9.34
C LEU A 99 5.25 -11.89 10.38
N PHE A 100 4.02 -11.45 10.61
CA PHE A 100 3.72 -10.42 11.60
C PHE A 100 4.02 -10.87 13.04
N THR A 101 3.81 -12.14 13.37
CA THR A 101 4.23 -12.70 14.66
C THR A 101 5.74 -12.56 14.85
N LYS A 102 6.55 -12.96 13.87
CA LYS A 102 8.00 -12.80 13.93
C LYS A 102 8.42 -11.33 14.03
N LEU A 103 7.77 -10.44 13.27
CA LEU A 103 8.01 -9.00 13.36
C LEU A 103 7.72 -8.46 14.77
N SER A 104 6.60 -8.89 15.37
CA SER A 104 6.23 -8.56 16.76
C SER A 104 7.27 -9.02 17.77
N GLU A 105 7.66 -10.29 17.72
CA GLU A 105 8.67 -10.87 18.61
C GLU A 105 10.03 -10.15 18.54
N ASN A 106 10.33 -9.52 17.40
CA ASN A 106 11.59 -8.80 17.16
C ASN A 106 11.50 -7.27 17.32
N GLY A 107 10.35 -6.75 17.76
CA GLY A 107 10.13 -5.30 17.93
C GLY A 107 10.09 -4.52 16.61
N ALA A 108 9.68 -5.17 15.53
CA ALA A 108 9.69 -4.66 14.16
C ALA A 108 8.27 -4.55 13.57
N LEU A 109 7.24 -4.27 14.38
CA LEU A 109 5.86 -4.18 13.85
C LEU A 109 5.67 -2.95 12.97
N PRO A 110 5.12 -3.08 11.75
CA PRO A 110 4.81 -1.94 10.91
C PRO A 110 3.62 -1.15 11.49
N SER A 111 3.63 0.17 11.25
CA SER A 111 2.52 1.08 11.56
C SER A 111 1.40 0.99 10.52
N PHE A 112 1.75 0.60 9.28
CA PHE A 112 0.84 0.49 8.15
C PHE A 112 1.08 -0.79 7.38
N VAL A 113 0.02 -1.35 6.81
CA VAL A 113 0.10 -2.40 5.78
C VAL A 113 -0.64 -1.94 4.54
N GLN A 114 -0.09 -2.20 3.35
CA GLN A 114 -0.77 -1.93 2.09
C GLN A 114 -1.08 -3.23 1.34
N ILE A 115 -2.31 -3.33 0.82
CA ILE A 115 -2.78 -4.38 -0.08
C ILE A 115 -3.41 -3.70 -1.30
N ASP A 116 -2.99 -4.09 -2.52
CA ASP A 116 -3.47 -3.46 -3.74
C ASP A 116 -4.74 -4.11 -4.29
N SER A 117 -5.69 -3.29 -4.73
CA SER A 117 -6.99 -3.72 -5.28
C SER A 117 -6.87 -4.39 -6.65
N GLY A 118 -5.85 -4.01 -7.42
CA GLY A 118 -5.62 -4.47 -8.80
C GLY A 118 -4.89 -5.82 -8.91
N LEU A 119 -4.45 -6.38 -7.78
CA LEU A 119 -3.80 -7.69 -7.64
C LEU A 119 -4.44 -8.81 -8.48
N PHE A 120 -5.77 -8.86 -8.52
CA PHE A 120 -6.49 -9.95 -9.18
C PHE A 120 -6.51 -9.82 -10.71
N GLU A 121 -6.27 -8.63 -11.25
CA GLU A 121 -6.20 -8.39 -12.70
C GLU A 121 -4.88 -8.90 -13.31
N GLU A 122 -3.87 -9.10 -12.47
CA GLU A 122 -2.54 -9.58 -12.87
C GLU A 122 -2.49 -11.12 -12.98
N LEU A 123 -3.44 -11.83 -12.36
CA LEU A 123 -3.55 -13.28 -12.44
C LEU A 123 -4.19 -13.73 -13.76
N GLN A 124 -3.39 -14.29 -14.66
CA GLN A 124 -3.86 -14.78 -15.95
C GLN A 124 -4.50 -16.17 -15.86
N GLY A 125 -5.54 -16.42 -16.66
CA GLY A 125 -6.15 -17.75 -16.81
C GLY A 125 -7.17 -18.13 -15.73
N ILE A 126 -7.45 -17.21 -14.80
CA ILE A 126 -8.44 -17.39 -13.74
C ILE A 126 -9.28 -16.12 -13.57
N SER A 127 -10.54 -16.27 -13.17
CA SER A 127 -11.47 -15.15 -12.96
C SER A 127 -12.22 -15.35 -11.66
N PHE A 128 -12.35 -14.28 -10.89
CA PHE A 128 -12.94 -14.30 -9.55
C PHE A 128 -14.17 -13.42 -9.51
N SER A 129 -15.21 -13.91 -8.87
CA SER A 129 -16.28 -13.06 -8.36
C SER A 129 -15.71 -12.05 -7.35
N PHE A 130 -16.42 -10.95 -7.15
CA PHE A 130 -15.93 -9.90 -6.27
C PHE A 130 -15.98 -10.35 -4.79
N GLU A 131 -16.89 -11.25 -4.45
CA GLU A 131 -16.97 -11.92 -3.16
C GLU A 131 -15.72 -12.77 -2.88
N GLU A 132 -15.20 -13.48 -3.89
CA GLU A 132 -13.96 -14.26 -3.76
C GLU A 132 -12.75 -13.35 -3.58
N GLN A 133 -12.66 -12.26 -4.36
CA GLN A 133 -11.62 -11.23 -4.17
C GLN A 133 -11.65 -10.64 -2.76
N THR A 134 -12.85 -10.27 -2.30
CA THR A 134 -13.08 -9.69 -0.97
C THR A 134 -12.66 -10.64 0.13
N ARG A 135 -12.97 -11.94 0.02
CA ARG A 135 -12.55 -12.96 0.98
C ARG A 135 -11.04 -13.11 1.06
N MET A 136 -10.34 -13.12 -0.08
CA MET A 136 -8.88 -13.23 -0.12
C MET A 136 -8.21 -12.00 0.53
N VAL A 137 -8.67 -10.78 0.23
CA VAL A 137 -8.20 -9.55 0.88
C VAL A 137 -8.49 -9.56 2.38
N ASN A 138 -9.72 -9.94 2.77
CA ASN A 138 -10.13 -10.04 4.17
C ASN A 138 -9.25 -11.00 4.96
N SER A 139 -8.83 -12.11 4.35
CA SER A 139 -7.94 -13.09 4.98
C SER A 139 -6.60 -12.46 5.37
N CYS A 140 -6.03 -11.65 4.47
CA CYS A 140 -4.78 -10.92 4.70
C CYS A 140 -4.95 -9.85 5.81
N ILE A 141 -6.05 -9.08 5.77
CA ILE A 141 -6.36 -8.08 6.80
C ILE A 141 -6.53 -8.75 8.18
N ASN A 142 -7.26 -9.87 8.25
CA ASN A 142 -7.46 -10.59 9.50
C ASN A 142 -6.14 -11.10 10.08
N ALA A 143 -5.22 -11.58 9.25
CA ALA A 143 -3.91 -12.03 9.70
C ALA A 143 -3.06 -10.90 10.30
N VAL A 144 -3.07 -9.72 9.67
CA VAL A 144 -2.41 -8.53 10.23
C VAL A 144 -3.04 -8.15 11.56
N LYS A 145 -4.37 -8.00 11.60
CA LYS A 145 -5.10 -7.52 12.78
C LYS A 145 -5.08 -8.51 13.95
N ALA A 146 -4.87 -9.80 13.69
CA ALA A 146 -4.70 -10.81 14.74
C ALA A 146 -3.42 -10.58 15.57
N VAL A 147 -2.38 -10.01 14.97
CA VAL A 147 -1.09 -9.76 15.64
C VAL A 147 -0.90 -8.28 15.99
N SER A 148 -1.31 -7.37 15.10
CA SER A 148 -1.19 -5.92 15.28
C SER A 148 -2.53 -5.24 15.04
N PRO A 149 -3.44 -5.21 16.03
CA PRO A 149 -4.75 -4.57 15.92
C PRO A 149 -4.68 -3.08 15.54
N GLU A 150 -3.64 -2.39 15.99
CA GLU A 150 -3.40 -0.96 15.77
C GLU A 150 -2.79 -0.65 14.39
N CYS A 151 -2.25 -1.64 13.66
CA CYS A 151 -1.66 -1.43 12.34
C CYS A 151 -2.73 -0.93 11.37
N LYS A 152 -2.56 0.27 10.80
CA LYS A 152 -3.51 0.84 9.85
C LYS A 152 -3.48 0.10 8.51
N VAL A 153 -4.65 -0.16 7.94
CA VAL A 153 -4.79 -0.86 6.66
C VAL A 153 -4.98 0.15 5.53
N ILE A 154 -4.07 0.10 4.57
CA ILE A 154 -4.10 0.85 3.32
C ILE A 154 -4.61 -0.09 2.22
N ILE A 155 -5.61 0.34 1.45
CA ILE A 155 -5.99 -0.32 0.21
C ILE A 155 -5.58 0.55 -0.98
N GLY A 156 -4.61 0.06 -1.76
CA GLY A 156 -4.07 0.76 -2.92
C GLY A 156 -4.92 0.55 -4.17
N SER A 157 -5.07 1.59 -4.99
CA SER A 157 -5.79 1.57 -6.25
C SER A 157 -5.00 2.24 -7.37
N LYS A 158 -5.04 1.65 -8.56
CA LYS A 158 -4.49 2.25 -9.79
C LYS A 158 -5.43 3.30 -10.39
N ASN A 159 -6.70 3.36 -9.95
CA ASN A 159 -7.71 4.27 -10.49
C ASN A 159 -7.66 5.64 -9.78
N SER A 160 -6.54 6.35 -9.94
CA SER A 160 -6.31 7.64 -9.28
C SER A 160 -7.10 8.79 -9.89
N THR A 161 -7.44 8.72 -11.17
CA THR A 161 -8.17 9.76 -11.91
C THR A 161 -9.57 9.29 -12.35
N ASP A 162 -9.80 7.98 -12.45
CA ASP A 162 -11.13 7.41 -12.71
C ASP A 162 -11.91 7.21 -11.39
N ASN A 163 -12.63 8.27 -10.99
CA ASN A 163 -13.44 8.25 -9.78
C ASN A 163 -14.59 7.23 -9.82
N GLU A 164 -15.18 6.95 -10.99
CA GLU A 164 -16.25 5.95 -11.14
C GLU A 164 -15.72 4.53 -10.95
N ALA A 165 -14.58 4.19 -11.54
CA ALA A 165 -13.95 2.89 -11.33
C ALA A 165 -13.51 2.72 -9.86
N ALA A 166 -12.87 3.73 -9.28
CA ALA A 166 -12.43 3.69 -7.89
C ALA A 166 -13.62 3.51 -6.93
N LYS A 167 -14.64 4.39 -7.00
CA LYS A 167 -15.81 4.30 -6.10
C LYS A 167 -16.53 2.97 -6.25
N LYS A 168 -16.64 2.44 -7.47
CA LYS A 168 -17.31 1.16 -7.74
C LYS A 168 -16.58 0.02 -7.06
N TRP A 169 -15.26 -0.02 -7.12
CA TRP A 169 -14.47 -1.05 -6.46
C TRP A 169 -14.65 -1.01 -4.93
N TYR A 170 -14.45 0.15 -4.31
CA TYR A 170 -14.56 0.29 -2.85
C TYR A 170 -15.99 0.04 -2.33
N ASN A 171 -17.02 0.50 -3.05
CA ASN A 171 -18.42 0.19 -2.71
C ASN A 171 -18.70 -1.32 -2.78
N ARG A 172 -18.23 -2.00 -3.83
CA ARG A 172 -18.40 -3.45 -3.94
C ARG A 172 -17.66 -4.17 -2.82
N PHE A 173 -16.47 -3.71 -2.45
CA PHE A 173 -15.73 -4.26 -1.30
C PHE A 173 -16.53 -4.17 -0.02
N GLN A 174 -17.12 -3.02 0.30
CA GLN A 174 -17.97 -2.89 1.48
C GLN A 174 -19.22 -3.76 1.41
N VAL A 175 -19.93 -3.77 0.28
CA VAL A 175 -21.17 -4.56 0.11
C VAL A 175 -20.92 -6.07 0.17
N SER A 176 -19.78 -6.54 -0.33
CA SER A 176 -19.37 -7.95 -0.27
C SER A 176 -18.80 -8.38 1.09
N GLY A 177 -18.91 -7.53 2.13
CA GLY A 177 -18.45 -7.85 3.48
C GLY A 177 -16.95 -7.60 3.71
N GLY A 178 -16.38 -6.66 2.98
CA GLY A 178 -15.00 -6.21 3.13
C GLY A 178 -14.71 -5.70 4.53
N LYS A 179 -13.53 -6.05 5.06
CA LYS A 179 -13.06 -5.57 6.35
C LYS A 179 -12.76 -4.08 6.29
N LYS A 180 -12.86 -3.42 7.45
CA LYS A 180 -12.51 -2.01 7.58
C LYS A 180 -11.07 -1.77 7.12
N PHE A 181 -10.89 -0.75 6.31
CA PHE A 181 -9.61 -0.14 5.97
C PHE A 181 -9.59 1.29 6.51
N ASP A 182 -8.39 1.84 6.67
CA ASP A 182 -8.18 3.15 7.30
C ASP A 182 -7.78 4.21 6.26
N ILE A 183 -7.06 3.81 5.22
CA ILE A 183 -6.44 4.70 4.23
C ILE A 183 -6.68 4.15 2.82
N ILE A 184 -6.95 5.04 1.86
CA ILE A 184 -6.94 4.76 0.42
C ILE A 184 -5.64 5.32 -0.17
N SER A 185 -4.89 4.47 -0.88
CA SER A 185 -3.72 4.91 -1.64
C SER A 185 -4.06 4.96 -3.13
N LEU A 186 -3.76 6.07 -3.80
CA LEU A 186 -4.01 6.27 -5.22
C LEU A 186 -2.67 6.34 -5.96
N ALA A 187 -2.37 5.35 -6.80
CA ALA A 187 -1.19 5.36 -7.65
C ALA A 187 -1.38 6.38 -8.78
N TYR A 188 -0.54 7.41 -8.82
CA TYR A 188 -0.70 8.56 -9.70
C TYR A 188 0.62 8.91 -10.38
N GLU A 189 0.51 9.35 -11.64
CA GLU A 189 1.61 9.93 -12.40
C GLU A 189 1.32 11.43 -12.53
N LEU A 190 2.26 12.28 -12.09
CA LEU A 190 2.08 13.73 -12.09
C LEU A 190 1.78 14.24 -13.51
N SER A 191 0.59 14.82 -13.68
CA SER A 191 0.09 15.31 -14.97
C SER A 191 -0.92 16.44 -14.78
N SER A 192 -0.67 17.60 -15.36
CA SER A 192 -1.57 18.76 -15.23
C SER A 192 -2.94 18.51 -15.84
N GLU A 193 -3.01 17.70 -16.90
CA GLU A 193 -4.25 17.33 -17.59
C GLU A 193 -5.21 16.57 -16.68
N THR A 194 -4.68 15.72 -15.80
CA THR A 194 -5.48 14.82 -14.96
C THR A 194 -5.49 15.21 -13.48
N PHE A 195 -4.79 16.28 -13.12
CA PHE A 195 -4.64 16.73 -11.73
C PHE A 195 -5.97 17.16 -11.10
N PHE A 196 -6.86 17.78 -11.88
CA PHE A 196 -8.20 18.13 -11.42
C PHE A 196 -9.01 16.87 -11.11
N ASP A 197 -8.93 15.84 -11.95
CA ASP A 197 -9.65 14.58 -11.76
C ASP A 197 -9.15 13.84 -10.51
N LEU A 198 -7.82 13.82 -10.29
CA LEU A 198 -7.24 13.33 -9.03
C LEU A 198 -7.84 14.07 -7.83
N SER A 199 -7.87 15.41 -7.87
CA SER A 199 -8.38 16.24 -6.77
C SER A 199 -9.85 15.95 -6.46
N GLN A 200 -10.69 15.80 -7.49
CA GLN A 200 -12.08 15.39 -7.32
C GLN A 200 -12.20 13.99 -6.73
N ASN A 201 -11.38 13.05 -7.20
CA ASN A 201 -11.37 11.68 -6.73
C ASN A 201 -10.97 11.58 -5.24
N MET A 202 -9.89 12.26 -4.84
CA MET A 202 -9.47 12.34 -3.43
C MET A 202 -10.59 12.91 -2.53
N SER A 203 -11.27 13.97 -2.99
CA SER A 203 -12.37 14.60 -2.26
C SER A 203 -13.59 13.68 -2.11
N ASP A 204 -14.00 12.98 -3.18
CA ASP A 204 -15.15 12.06 -3.13
C ASP A 204 -14.83 10.83 -2.27
N LEU A 205 -13.70 10.17 -2.51
CA LEU A 205 -13.33 8.93 -1.81
C LEU A 205 -13.16 9.15 -0.30
N SER A 206 -12.53 10.25 0.12
CA SER A 206 -12.32 10.57 1.53
C SER A 206 -13.62 10.77 2.30
N ARG A 207 -14.58 11.49 1.71
CA ARG A 207 -15.91 11.72 2.30
C ARG A 207 -16.76 10.47 2.30
N ARG A 208 -16.75 9.72 1.19
CA ARG A 208 -17.62 8.57 0.97
C ARG A 208 -17.25 7.38 1.83
N PHE A 209 -15.96 7.09 1.95
CA PHE A 209 -15.47 5.92 2.66
C PHE A 209 -14.94 6.25 4.05
N GLU A 210 -15.00 7.52 4.45
CA GLU A 210 -14.44 7.98 5.72
C GLU A 210 -12.99 7.50 5.92
N ALA A 211 -12.21 7.54 4.83
CA ALA A 211 -10.84 7.08 4.78
C ALA A 211 -9.87 8.23 4.54
N ASP A 212 -8.69 8.11 5.13
CA ASP A 212 -7.55 8.97 4.87
C ASP A 212 -7.02 8.73 3.43
N ILE A 213 -6.43 9.74 2.79
CA ILE A 213 -5.95 9.67 1.41
C ILE A 213 -4.43 9.78 1.35
N ILE A 214 -3.81 8.82 0.68
CA ILE A 214 -2.41 8.86 0.26
C ILE A 214 -2.35 8.88 -1.27
N VAL A 215 -1.44 9.67 -1.84
CA VAL A 215 -1.10 9.59 -3.27
C VAL A 215 0.27 8.96 -3.44
N ASP A 216 0.34 7.89 -4.21
CA ASP A 216 1.60 7.20 -4.50
C ASP A 216 2.11 7.61 -5.88
N ILE A 217 3.16 8.42 -5.89
CA ILE A 217 3.90 8.83 -7.09
C ILE A 217 5.24 8.12 -7.21
N SER A 218 5.50 7.08 -6.41
CA SER A 218 6.77 6.36 -6.42
C SER A 218 7.02 5.57 -7.72
N GLY A 219 5.98 5.35 -8.52
CA GLY A 219 6.10 4.81 -9.87
C GLY A 219 6.59 5.80 -10.92
N GLN A 220 6.65 7.10 -10.60
CA GLN A 220 7.07 8.12 -11.55
C GLN A 220 8.58 8.05 -11.80
N ALA A 221 8.95 7.81 -13.05
CA ALA A 221 10.33 7.64 -13.48
C ALA A 221 11.12 8.97 -13.50
N ASP A 222 10.46 10.07 -13.85
CA ASP A 222 11.09 11.40 -13.93
C ASP A 222 10.09 12.49 -13.52
N ALA A 223 10.32 13.15 -12.38
CA ALA A 223 9.52 14.32 -11.98
C ALA A 223 9.92 15.60 -12.71
N ALA A 224 11.12 15.69 -13.30
CA ALA A 224 11.49 16.86 -14.10
C ALA A 224 10.74 16.89 -15.44
N ALA A 225 10.24 15.74 -15.89
CA ALA A 225 9.34 15.63 -17.04
C ALA A 225 7.87 15.95 -16.69
N ALA A 226 7.52 16.03 -15.40
CA ALA A 226 6.18 16.40 -14.98
C ALA A 226 5.91 17.87 -15.25
N ASP A 227 4.70 18.17 -15.70
CA ASP A 227 4.20 19.53 -15.91
C ASP A 227 3.53 20.15 -14.67
N ILE A 228 3.49 19.40 -13.56
CA ILE A 228 3.10 19.88 -12.22
C ILE A 228 4.21 19.61 -11.20
N GLY A 229 4.34 20.50 -10.22
CA GLY A 229 5.32 20.35 -9.14
C GLY A 229 4.84 19.40 -8.03
N ILE A 230 5.78 18.88 -7.25
CA ILE A 230 5.48 18.13 -6.02
C ILE A 230 4.75 19.01 -5.00
N GLU A 231 5.08 20.31 -4.94
CA GLU A 231 4.40 21.27 -4.06
C GLU A 231 2.91 21.42 -4.37
N ASP A 232 2.54 21.35 -5.65
CA ASP A 232 1.14 21.40 -6.07
C ASP A 232 0.38 20.17 -5.57
N LEU A 233 0.99 18.98 -5.71
CA LEU A 233 0.45 17.74 -5.17
C LEU A 233 0.30 17.80 -3.64
N ASP A 234 1.35 18.18 -2.92
CA ASP A 234 1.31 18.31 -1.46
C ASP A 234 0.20 19.29 -1.03
N SER A 235 0.06 20.41 -1.75
CA SER A 235 -1.02 21.37 -1.52
C SER A 235 -2.40 20.76 -1.74
N ALA A 236 -2.61 20.04 -2.83
CA ALA A 236 -3.86 19.36 -3.14
C ALA A 236 -4.23 18.29 -2.10
N ILE A 237 -3.26 17.52 -1.61
CA ILE A 237 -3.48 16.54 -0.54
C ILE A 237 -3.85 17.28 0.75
N SER A 238 -3.15 18.37 1.11
CA SER A 238 -3.41 19.09 2.36
C SER A 238 -4.80 19.71 2.47
N ILE A 239 -5.47 19.96 1.33
CA ILE A 239 -6.83 20.51 1.27
C ILE A 239 -7.90 19.43 1.07
N VAL A 240 -7.55 18.15 1.08
CA VAL A 240 -8.52 17.06 1.05
C VAL A 240 -9.51 17.26 2.21
N PRO A 241 -10.84 17.24 1.95
CA PRO A 241 -11.84 17.59 2.93
C PRO A 241 -11.76 16.80 4.24
N MET A 242 -12.26 17.40 5.31
CA MET A 242 -12.33 16.77 6.65
C MET A 242 -10.96 16.41 7.23
N GLU A 243 -9.89 17.09 6.79
CA GLU A 243 -8.51 16.85 7.23
C GLU A 243 -8.03 15.42 6.91
N ARG A 244 -8.57 14.80 5.86
CA ARG A 244 -8.28 13.41 5.46
C ARG A 244 -7.12 13.29 4.48
N GLY A 245 -6.46 14.39 4.13
CA GLY A 245 -5.22 14.38 3.36
C GLY A 245 -4.08 13.86 4.21
N PHE A 246 -3.67 12.61 4.00
CA PHE A 246 -2.70 11.96 4.88
C PHE A 246 -1.25 12.18 4.43
N GLY A 247 -0.96 12.03 3.14
CA GLY A 247 0.41 12.16 2.66
C GLY A 247 0.65 11.63 1.26
N ALA A 248 1.93 11.52 0.92
CA ALA A 248 2.36 11.05 -0.39
C ALA A 248 3.53 10.05 -0.28
N VAL A 249 3.57 9.11 -1.21
CA VAL A 249 4.66 8.15 -1.37
C VAL A 249 5.52 8.55 -2.55
N TYR A 250 6.83 8.63 -2.31
CA TYR A 250 7.82 9.05 -3.28
C TYR A 250 8.84 7.94 -3.52
N SER A 251 9.40 7.87 -4.71
CA SER A 251 10.58 7.02 -4.95
C SER A 251 11.81 7.65 -4.29
N SER A 252 12.85 6.84 -4.07
CA SER A 252 14.13 7.33 -3.55
C SER A 252 14.73 8.45 -4.41
N ALA A 253 14.57 8.39 -5.73
CA ALA A 253 15.02 9.43 -6.67
C ALA A 253 14.24 10.73 -6.52
N LEU A 254 12.93 10.66 -6.34
CA LEU A 254 12.08 11.84 -6.13
C LEU A 254 12.36 12.52 -4.79
N MET A 255 12.80 11.77 -3.78
CA MET A 255 13.12 12.34 -2.46
C MET A 255 14.28 13.35 -2.49
N ASP A 256 15.19 13.29 -3.47
CA ASP A 256 16.21 14.33 -3.65
C ASP A 256 15.58 15.67 -4.06
N ALA A 257 14.56 15.65 -4.92
CA ALA A 257 13.83 16.85 -5.36
C ALA A 257 12.93 17.43 -4.25
N VAL A 258 12.36 16.57 -3.39
CA VAL A 258 11.53 16.99 -2.25
C VAL A 258 12.34 17.72 -1.17
N ALA A 259 13.64 17.40 -1.05
CA ALA A 259 14.51 17.96 -0.01
C ALA A 259 15.05 19.36 -0.33
N SER A 260 14.98 19.78 -1.59
CA SER A 260 15.39 21.11 -2.05
C SER A 260 14.31 22.19 -1.93
N VAL A 261 13.13 21.81 -1.42
CA VAL A 261 11.93 22.64 -1.25
C VAL A 261 11.63 22.81 0.24
#